data_AF-A0A6A3VM32-F1
#
_entry.id   AF-A0A6A3VM32-F1
#
_cell.length_a   1.000
_cell.length_b   1.000
_cell.length_c   1.000
_cell.angle_alpha   90.00
_cell.angle_beta   90.00
_cell.angle_gamma   90.00
#
_symmetry.space_group_name_H-M   'P 1'
#
loop_
_entity.id
_entity.type
_entity.pdbx_description
1 polymer ?
#
loop_
_entity_poly.entity_id
_entity_poly.type
_entity_poly.pdbx_seq_one_letter_code
_entity_poly.pdbx_strand_id
1 'polypeptide(L)' 'MIGAKTPAQLEQNLKALEAVEKITPEVKAEIDALVPFVPELSRRWPLPHIAHATR' A
#
# COMPACT_ATOMS: atom_id res chain seq x y z
N MET A 1 -2.70 4.06 4.06
CA MET A 1 -1.77 4.66 5.03
C MET A 1 -0.41 4.80 4.37
N ILE A 2 0.16 6.01 4.32
CA ILE A 2 1.48 6.25 3.73
C ILE A 2 2.52 6.02 4.83
N GLY A 3 3.29 4.94 4.70
CA GLY A 3 4.38 4.64 5.63
C GLY A 3 5.66 5.37 5.25
N ALA A 4 6.47 5.75 6.24
CA ALA A 4 7.80 6.31 6.06
C ALA A 4 8.67 6.00 7.28
N LYS A 5 9.99 5.92 7.09
CA LYS A 5 10.93 5.71 8.21
C LYS A 5 11.48 7.04 8.76
N THR A 6 11.41 8.11 7.98
CA THR A 6 11.86 9.46 8.37
C THR A 6 10.86 10.53 7.91
N PRO A 7 10.88 11.73 8.53
CA PRO A 7 10.04 12.85 8.10
C PRO A 7 10.26 13.25 6.63
N ALA A 8 11.51 13.29 6.16
CA ALA A 8 11.82 13.61 4.77
C ALA A 8 11.22 12.59 3.77
N GLN A 9 11.21 11.30 4.13
CA GLN A 9 10.53 10.28 3.32
C GLN A 9 9.00 10.47 3.32
N LEU A 10 8.43 10.86 4.46
CA LEU A 10 7.01 11.16 4.53
C LEU A 10 6.65 12.33 3.61
N GLU A 11 7.42 13.42 3.66
CA GLU A 11 7.23 14.59 2.78
C GLU A 11 7.35 14.23 1.30
N GLN A 12 8.34 13.41 0.94
CA GLN A 12 8.48 12.92 -0.43
C GLN A 12 7.27 12.07 -0.86
N ASN A 13 6.84 11.13 0.00
CA ASN A 13 5.70 10.26 -0.30
C ASN A 13 4.40 11.07 -0.43
N LEU A 14 4.24 12.14 0.35
CA LEU A 14 3.09 13.04 0.25
C LEU A 14 3.10 13.82 -1.08
N LYS A 15 4.25 14.36 -1.51
CA LYS A 15 4.38 15.02 -2.82
C LYS A 15 4.08 14.08 -3.99
N ALA A 16 4.39 12.80 -3.86
CA ALA A 16 4.11 11.80 -4.90
C ALA A 16 2.60 11.59 -5.14
N LEU A 17 1.71 12.00 -4.23
CA LEU A 17 0.26 11.89 -4.43
C LEU A 17 -0.23 12.75 -5.60
N GLU A 18 0.42 13.87 -5.89
CA GLU A 18 0.09 14.72 -7.04
C GLU A 18 0.32 14.01 -8.40
N ALA A 19 1.14 12.95 -8.42
CA ALA A 19 1.33 12.15 -9.62
C ALA A 19 0.13 11.25 -9.89
N VAL A 20 -0.61 10.83 -8.86
CA VAL A 20 -1.74 9.90 -8.99
C VAL A 20 -2.83 10.50 -9.88
N GLU A 21 -3.11 11.80 -9.74
CA GLU A 21 -4.10 12.50 -10.56
C GLU A 21 -3.72 12.59 -12.04
N LYS A 22 -2.43 12.41 -12.37
CA LYS A 22 -1.89 12.50 -13.73
C LYS A 22 -1.78 11.14 -14.41
N ILE A 23 -2.06 10.04 -13.71
CA ILE A 23 -1.98 8.69 -14.27
C ILE A 23 -3.19 8.46 -15.18
N THR A 24 -2.94 8.42 -16.49
CA THR A 24 -3.95 8.03 -17.48
C THR A 24 -4.10 6.49 -17.53
N PRO A 25 -5.17 5.97 -18.14
CA PRO A 25 -5.35 4.53 -18.33
C PRO A 25 -4.17 3.86 -19.04
N GLU A 26 -3.58 4.54 -20.04
CA GLU A 26 -2.44 4.03 -20.81
C GLU A 26 -1.19 3.93 -19.93
N VAL A 27 -0.88 4.99 -19.18
CA VAL A 27 0.26 4.99 -18.24
C VAL A 27 0.05 3.94 -17.15
N LYS A 28 -1.18 3.76 -16.66
CA LYS A 28 -1.49 2.69 -15.70
C LYS A 28 -1.21 1.31 -16.29
N ALA A 29 -1.60 1.07 -17.54
CA ALA A 29 -1.36 -0.22 -18.21
C ALA A 29 0.14 -0.52 -18.35
N GLU A 30 0.96 0.49 -18.66
CA GLU A 30 2.42 0.34 -18.67
C GLU A 30 2.99 0.01 -17.28
N ILE A 31 2.51 0.69 -16.24
CA ILE A 31 2.93 0.41 -14.85
C ILE A 31 2.55 -1.03 -14.45
N ASP A 32 1.31 -1.45 -14.71
CA ASP A 32 0.82 -2.78 -14.37
C ASP A 32 1.62 -3.89 -15.11
N ALA A 33 2.06 -3.62 -16.34
CA ALA A 33 2.88 -4.54 -17.13
C ALA A 33 4.33 -4.63 -16.61
N LEU A 34 4.90 -3.51 -16.16
CA LEU A 34 6.27 -3.45 -15.62
C LEU A 34 6.37 -3.99 -14.19
N VAL A 35 5.35 -3.74 -13.37
CA VAL A 35 5.31 -4.10 -11.96
C VAL A 35 4.04 -4.91 -11.69
N PRO A 36 4.01 -6.21 -12.06
CA PRO A 36 2.88 -7.07 -11.80
C PRO A 36 2.70 -7.21 -10.29
N PHE A 37 1.64 -6.59 -9.76
CA PHE A 37 1.31 -6.68 -8.34
C PHE A 37 0.59 -8.00 -8.06
N VAL A 38 1.29 -8.92 -7.38
CA VAL A 38 0.71 -10.13 -6.82
C VAL A 38 0.63 -9.94 -5.31
N PRO A 39 -0.55 -9.64 -4.73
CA PRO A 39 -0.66 -9.44 -3.30
C PRO A 39 -0.31 -10.73 -2.58
N GLU A 40 0.77 -10.70 -1.79
CA GLU A 40 1.08 -11.80 -0.88
C GLU A 40 0.14 -11.73 0.32
N LEU A 41 -0.59 -12.82 0.57
CA LEU A 41 -1.24 -13.02 1.85
C LEU A 41 -0.16 -12.98 2.95
N SER A 42 -0.29 -12.02 3.86
CA SER A 42 0.52 -11.98 5.08
C SER A 42 0.48 -13.34 5.76
N ARG A 43 1.62 -14.05 5.82
CA ARG A 43 1.74 -15.34 6.53
C ARG A 43 1.61 -15.20 8.05
N ARG A 44 1.49 -13.97 8.57
CA ARG A 44 1.40 -13.72 10.02
C ARG A 44 0.41 -12.62 10.31
N TRP A 45 -0.86 -13.01 10.41
CA TRP A 45 -1.70 -12.47 11.47
C TRP A 45 -2.83 -13.44 11.87
N PRO A 46 -2.62 -14.35 12.83
CA PRO A 46 -3.72 -14.71 13.70
C PRO A 46 -4.00 -13.49 14.59
N LEU A 47 -5.23 -12.96 14.62
CA LEU A 47 -5.70 -12.13 15.73
C LEU A 47 -5.91 -13.09 16.93
N PRO A 48 -5.00 -13.20 17.91
CA PRO A 48 -5.17 -14.16 19.00
C PRO A 48 -6.18 -13.67 20.05
N HIS A 49 -6.76 -12.47 19.89
CA HIS A 49 -7.52 -11.78 20.94
C HIS A 49 -9.03 -11.68 20.71
N ILE A 50 -9.58 -12.18 19.60
CA ILE A 50 -11.06 -12.25 19.42
C ILE A 50 -11.54 -13.69 19.68
N ALA A 51 -11.28 -14.19 20.89
CA ALA A 51 -11.79 -15.50 21.32
C ALA A 51 -12.19 -15.53 22.81
N HIS A 52 -12.56 -14.40 23.41
CA HIS A 52 -13.07 -14.36 24.80
C HIS A 52 -14.42 -13.63 24.88
N ALA A 53 -15.37 -14.06 24.03
CA ALA A 53 -16.78 -13.74 24.19
C ALA A 53 -17.60 -15.04 24.15
N THR A 54 -17.34 -15.93 25.11
CA THR A 54 -18.25 -17.03 25.53
C THR A 54 -17.71 -17.69 26.80
N ARG A 55 -17.82 -17.00 27.93
CA ARG A 55 -18.27 -17.55 29.22
C ARG A 55 -18.45 -16.44 30.24
#